data_AF-A0AAN7ZFE7-F1
#
_entry.id   AF-A0AAN7ZFE7-F1
#
_cell.length_a   1.000
_cell.length_b   1.000
_cell.length_c   1.000
_cell.angle_alpha   90.00
_cell.angle_beta   90.00
_cell.angle_gamma   90.00
#
_symmetry.space_group_name_H-M   'P 1'
#
loop_
_entity.id
_entity.type
_entity.pdbx_description
1 polymer ?
#
loop_
_entity_poly.entity_id
_entity_poly.type
_entity_poly.pdbx_seq_one_letter_code
_entity_poly.pdbx_strand_id
1 'polypeptide(L)'
;MLQDRFPDNIDVVERPGSFPMLHLESDAENALHDRIIQDISAGRTMSLHLLNSSSSPNRRQILQRFNGDIFAQAVNAFEDPQTASKMLLTIQGILTNRFLIICLNKRWNVQCGLHPTRDPVAVPFEAKGVPSEQSEFGHPDVSILFTCLAFYYTDLSCHQFQQSLQHALQSEDPAAQYDWWTSDTVFEE
;
A
#
# COMPACT_ATOMS: atom_id res chain seq x y z
N MET A 1 -0.89 -21.27 2.85
CA MET A 1 -0.44 -19.90 2.50
C MET A 1 0.17 -19.90 1.09
N LEU A 2 0.48 -18.73 0.51
CA LEU A 2 1.09 -18.64 -0.82
C LEU A 2 2.51 -19.26 -0.85
N GLN A 3 3.24 -19.14 0.26
CA GLN A 3 4.57 -19.72 0.48
C GLN A 3 4.58 -21.25 0.33
N ASP A 4 3.57 -21.95 0.86
CA ASP A 4 3.44 -23.42 0.72
C ASP A 4 3.31 -23.88 -0.74
N ARG A 5 2.79 -23.00 -1.61
CA ARG A 5 2.62 -23.28 -3.04
C ARG A 5 3.86 -22.96 -3.88
N PHE A 6 4.76 -22.12 -3.36
CA PHE A 6 5.93 -21.61 -4.06
C PHE A 6 7.14 -21.52 -3.12
N PRO A 7 7.61 -22.65 -2.56
CA PRO A 7 8.63 -22.65 -1.51
C PRO A 7 9.98 -22.08 -1.98
N ASP A 8 10.34 -22.28 -3.25
CA ASP A 8 11.62 -21.81 -3.80
C ASP A 8 11.53 -20.41 -4.41
N ASN A 9 10.33 -19.87 -4.61
CA ASN A 9 10.10 -18.60 -5.33
C ASN A 9 9.57 -17.48 -4.41
N ILE A 10 9.37 -17.76 -3.13
CA ILE A 10 8.93 -16.79 -2.12
C ILE A 10 9.84 -16.91 -0.91
N ASP A 11 10.66 -15.89 -0.69
CA ASP A 11 11.38 -15.71 0.56
C ASP A 11 10.74 -14.56 1.35
N VAL A 12 10.40 -14.85 2.61
CA VAL A 12 9.77 -13.91 3.54
C VAL A 12 10.71 -13.76 4.72
N VAL A 13 11.29 -12.57 4.84
CA VAL A 13 12.16 -12.22 5.96
C VAL A 13 11.32 -11.54 7.02
N GLU A 14 10.90 -12.34 8.00
CA GLU A 14 10.17 -11.86 9.17
C GLU A 14 11.03 -10.94 10.04
N ARG A 15 10.40 -9.88 10.54
CA ARG A 15 11.05 -8.89 11.39
C ARG A 15 10.16 -8.57 12.59
N PRO A 16 10.59 -8.89 13.83
CA PRO A 16 9.80 -8.58 15.01
C PRO A 16 9.45 -7.09 15.07
N GLY A 17 8.15 -6.78 15.13
CA GLY A 17 7.65 -5.40 15.25
C GLY A 17 7.63 -4.57 13.97
N SER A 18 8.03 -5.12 12.81
CA SER A 18 7.97 -4.41 11.52
C SER A 18 7.35 -5.29 10.43
N PHE A 19 6.97 -4.67 9.31
CA PHE A 19 6.44 -5.43 8.17
C PHE A 19 7.52 -6.34 7.56
N PRO A 20 7.18 -7.58 7.17
CA PRO A 20 8.14 -8.53 6.61
C PRO A 20 8.66 -8.04 5.25
N MET A 21 9.91 -8.37 4.93
CA MET A 21 10.46 -8.13 3.60
C MET A 21 10.17 -9.33 2.70
N LEU A 22 9.80 -9.07 1.46
CA LEU A 22 9.46 -10.09 0.49
C LEU A 22 10.51 -10.13 -0.62
N HIS A 23 10.96 -11.32 -0.99
CA HIS A 23 11.66 -11.58 -2.24
C HIS A 23 10.84 -12.60 -3.03
N LEU A 24 10.33 -12.16 -4.17
CA LEU A 24 9.41 -12.90 -5.02
C LEU A 24 10.08 -13.18 -6.35
N GLU A 25 9.97 -14.40 -6.86
CA GLU A 25 10.49 -14.78 -8.17
C GLU A 25 9.38 -15.25 -9.10
N SER A 26 9.44 -14.78 -10.36
CA SER A 26 8.63 -15.24 -11.50
C SER A 26 7.15 -15.51 -11.18
N ASP A 27 6.76 -16.78 -10.98
CA ASP A 27 5.37 -17.20 -10.79
C ASP A 27 4.77 -16.72 -9.46
N ALA A 28 5.59 -16.51 -8.45
CA ALA A 28 5.15 -16.01 -7.16
C ALA A 28 4.62 -14.58 -7.23
N GLU A 29 5.26 -13.73 -8.04
CA GLU A 29 4.81 -12.35 -8.28
C GLU A 29 3.40 -12.32 -8.87
N ASN A 30 3.15 -13.18 -9.87
CA ASN A 30 1.84 -13.32 -10.51
C ASN A 30 0.79 -13.85 -9.53
N ALA A 31 1.12 -14.88 -8.77
CA ALA A 31 0.20 -15.49 -7.82
C ALA A 31 -0.17 -14.51 -6.68
N LEU A 32 0.79 -13.72 -6.19
CA LEU A 32 0.52 -12.69 -5.18
C LEU A 32 -0.33 -11.56 -5.76
N HIS A 33 -0.02 -11.11 -6.97
CA HIS A 33 -0.79 -10.06 -7.66
C HIS A 33 -2.26 -10.45 -7.84
N ASP A 34 -2.50 -11.66 -8.35
CA ASP A 34 -3.86 -12.19 -8.51
C ASP A 34 -4.58 -12.36 -7.17
N ARG A 35 -3.86 -12.77 -6.13
CA ARG A 35 -4.43 -12.90 -4.79
C ARG A 35 -4.85 -11.55 -4.22
N ILE A 36 -4.01 -10.52 -4.36
CA ILE A 36 -4.35 -9.16 -3.94
C ILE A 36 -5.60 -8.67 -4.67
N ILE A 37 -5.69 -8.85 -5.99
CA ILE A 37 -6.88 -8.48 -6.77
C ILE A 37 -8.12 -9.23 -6.25
N GLN A 38 -7.98 -10.51 -5.95
CA GLN A 38 -9.07 -11.33 -5.43
C GLN A 38 -9.53 -10.86 -4.04
N ASP A 39 -8.61 -10.54 -3.15
CA ASP A 39 -8.90 -10.09 -1.78
C ASP A 39 -9.54 -8.70 -1.78
N ILE A 40 -9.06 -7.77 -2.61
CA ILE A 40 -9.68 -6.46 -2.81
C ILE A 40 -11.10 -6.61 -3.40
N SER A 41 -11.25 -7.45 -4.43
CA SER A 41 -12.56 -7.69 -5.06
C SER A 41 -13.56 -8.31 -4.07
N ALA A 42 -13.07 -9.18 -3.17
CA ALA A 42 -13.88 -9.80 -2.13
C ALA A 42 -14.18 -8.90 -0.94
N GLY A 43 -13.63 -7.67 -0.89
CA GLY A 43 -13.85 -6.75 0.23
C GLY A 43 -13.09 -7.14 1.50
N ARG A 44 -12.04 -7.98 1.39
CA ARG A 44 -11.25 -8.47 2.52
C ARG A 44 -10.14 -7.50 2.96
N THR A 45 -10.13 -6.27 2.43
CA THR A 45 -9.11 -5.26 2.74
C THR A 45 -9.73 -4.17 3.59
N MET A 46 -9.29 -4.06 4.85
CA MET A 46 -9.82 -3.14 5.88
C MET A 46 -9.94 -1.68 5.41
N SER A 47 -8.94 -1.14 4.72
CA SER A 47 -8.98 0.26 4.27
C SER A 47 -9.89 0.53 3.04
N LEU A 48 -10.51 -0.51 2.47
CA LEU A 48 -11.42 -0.39 1.32
C LEU A 48 -12.85 -0.77 1.70
N HIS A 49 -13.30 -0.44 2.92
CA HIS A 49 -14.73 -0.48 3.31
C HIS A 49 -15.63 0.22 2.30
N LEU A 50 -15.10 1.23 1.62
CA LEU A 50 -15.68 1.89 0.46
C LEU A 50 -16.15 0.88 -0.62
N LEU A 51 -15.37 -0.16 -0.95
CA LEU A 51 -15.80 -1.19 -1.90
C LEU A 51 -16.91 -2.09 -1.36
N ASN A 52 -17.10 -2.20 -0.04
CA ASN A 52 -18.05 -3.14 0.57
C ASN A 52 -19.51 -2.77 0.32
N SER A 53 -19.81 -1.51 -0.04
CA SER A 53 -21.17 -1.01 -0.23
C SER A 53 -21.87 -1.54 -1.48
N SER A 54 -21.13 -2.09 -2.46
CA SER A 54 -21.72 -2.55 -3.73
C SER A 54 -21.41 -4.01 -4.01
N SER A 55 -22.34 -4.93 -3.76
CA SER A 55 -22.30 -6.35 -4.17
C SER A 55 -22.34 -6.51 -5.70
N SER A 56 -21.45 -5.82 -6.42
CA SER A 56 -21.36 -5.90 -7.87
C SER A 56 -20.52 -7.12 -8.25
N PRO A 57 -21.03 -8.04 -9.09
CA PRO A 57 -20.29 -9.23 -9.54
C PRO A 57 -19.07 -8.89 -10.42
N ASN A 58 -18.82 -7.61 -10.71
CA ASN A 58 -17.81 -7.14 -11.67
C ASN A 58 -16.61 -6.41 -11.02
N ARG A 59 -16.45 -6.41 -9.68
CA ARG A 59 -15.31 -5.75 -9.00
C ARG A 59 -13.96 -6.14 -9.57
N ARG A 60 -13.73 -7.43 -9.82
CA ARG A 60 -12.47 -7.91 -10.42
C ARG A 60 -12.21 -7.31 -11.80
N GLN A 61 -13.24 -7.17 -12.62
CA GLN A 61 -13.12 -6.58 -13.95
C GLN A 61 -12.75 -5.10 -13.86
N ILE A 62 -13.36 -4.35 -12.93
CA ILE A 62 -13.04 -2.93 -12.71
C ILE A 62 -11.56 -2.75 -12.36
N LEU A 63 -11.02 -3.61 -11.49
CA LEU A 63 -9.63 -3.52 -11.04
C LEU A 63 -8.61 -3.93 -12.10
N GLN A 64 -8.99 -4.83 -13.02
CA GLN A 64 -8.09 -5.38 -14.05
C GLN A 64 -8.17 -4.65 -15.39
N ARG A 65 -9.34 -4.09 -15.74
CA ARG A 65 -9.58 -3.49 -17.05
C ARG A 65 -10.61 -2.38 -16.99
N PHE A 66 -10.28 -1.25 -17.60
CA PHE A 66 -11.22 -0.14 -17.67
C PHE A 66 -12.38 -0.48 -18.61
N ASN A 67 -13.59 -0.44 -18.06
CA ASN A 67 -14.85 -0.51 -18.80
C ASN A 67 -15.74 0.63 -18.28
N GLY A 68 -16.04 1.61 -19.15
CA GLY A 68 -16.73 2.83 -18.76
C GLY A 68 -18.08 2.60 -18.10
N ASP A 69 -18.87 1.65 -18.61
CA ASP A 69 -20.22 1.37 -18.10
C ASP A 69 -20.17 0.73 -16.71
N ILE A 70 -19.28 -0.25 -16.52
CA ILE A 70 -19.10 -0.93 -15.24
C ILE A 70 -18.47 0.02 -14.21
N PHE A 71 -17.51 0.85 -14.64
CA PHE A 71 -16.86 1.84 -13.80
C PHE A 71 -17.85 2.90 -13.30
N ALA A 72 -18.70 3.44 -14.19
CA ALA A 72 -19.73 4.41 -13.83
C ALA A 72 -20.74 3.81 -12.83
N GLN A 73 -21.17 2.55 -13.02
CA GLN A 73 -22.03 1.85 -12.07
C GLN A 73 -21.38 1.70 -10.70
N ALA A 74 -20.09 1.36 -10.66
CA ALA A 74 -19.36 1.23 -9.41
C ALA A 74 -19.24 2.56 -8.69
N VAL A 75 -18.82 3.61 -9.38
CA VAL A 75 -18.67 4.97 -8.81
C VAL A 75 -19.98 5.51 -8.24
N ASN A 76 -21.10 5.29 -8.93
CA ASN A 76 -22.42 5.75 -8.49
C ASN A 76 -22.98 4.99 -7.27
N ALA A 77 -22.35 3.89 -6.86
CA ALA A 77 -22.74 3.14 -5.67
C ALA A 77 -22.16 3.74 -4.37
N PHE A 78 -21.32 4.77 -4.47
CA PHE A 78 -20.71 5.46 -3.34
C PHE A 78 -21.47 6.73 -2.98
N GLU A 79 -21.42 7.12 -1.70
CA GLU A 79 -22.00 8.38 -1.21
C GLU A 79 -21.33 9.60 -1.85
N ASP A 80 -20.01 9.54 -2.09
CA ASP A 80 -19.25 10.54 -2.85
C ASP A 80 -18.66 9.94 -4.14
N PRO A 81 -19.34 10.11 -5.29
CA PRO A 81 -18.87 9.65 -6.58
C PRO A 81 -17.51 10.24 -7.02
N GLN A 82 -17.19 11.48 -6.63
CA GLN A 82 -15.94 12.12 -7.07
C GLN A 82 -14.73 11.51 -6.37
N THR A 83 -14.84 11.33 -5.05
CA THR A 83 -13.81 10.66 -4.26
C THR A 83 -13.68 9.19 -4.65
N ALA A 84 -14.80 8.49 -4.85
CA ALA A 84 -14.82 7.10 -5.29
C ALA A 84 -14.15 6.90 -6.66
N SER A 85 -14.44 7.78 -7.62
CA SER A 85 -13.83 7.73 -8.96
C SER A 85 -12.30 7.84 -8.89
N LYS A 86 -11.79 8.83 -8.16
CA LYS A 86 -10.34 9.01 -7.97
C LYS A 86 -9.71 7.78 -7.32
N MET A 87 -10.30 7.29 -6.23
CA MET A 87 -9.80 6.12 -5.52
C MET A 87 -9.77 4.87 -6.41
N LEU A 88 -10.87 4.58 -7.13
CA LEU A 88 -10.96 3.42 -8.01
C LEU A 88 -9.92 3.47 -9.15
N LEU A 89 -9.73 4.65 -9.77
CA LEU A 89 -8.71 4.84 -10.80
C LEU A 89 -7.30 4.66 -10.24
N THR A 90 -7.02 5.16 -9.04
CA THR A 90 -5.72 4.99 -8.38
C THR A 90 -5.44 3.51 -8.09
N ILE A 91 -6.39 2.80 -7.47
CA ILE A 91 -6.22 1.36 -7.18
C ILE A 91 -6.04 0.58 -8.49
N GLN A 92 -6.87 0.87 -9.50
CA GLN A 92 -6.77 0.24 -10.80
C GLN A 92 -5.41 0.49 -11.44
N GLY A 93 -4.88 1.71 -11.38
CA GLY A 93 -3.56 2.07 -11.90
C GLY A 93 -2.45 1.31 -11.19
N ILE A 94 -2.47 1.26 -9.86
CA ILE A 94 -1.48 0.53 -9.05
C ILE A 94 -1.51 -0.97 -9.37
N LEU A 95 -2.70 -1.56 -9.49
CA LEU A 95 -2.85 -2.98 -9.78
C LEU A 95 -2.49 -3.30 -11.23
N THR A 96 -2.99 -2.55 -12.20
CA THR A 96 -2.73 -2.80 -13.64
C THR A 96 -1.24 -2.68 -13.96
N ASN A 97 -0.56 -1.66 -13.42
CA ASN A 97 0.87 -1.45 -13.62
C ASN A 97 1.74 -2.26 -12.66
N ARG A 98 1.12 -3.03 -11.74
CA ARG A 98 1.81 -3.89 -10.76
C ARG A 98 2.78 -3.13 -9.85
N PHE A 99 2.57 -1.84 -9.62
CA PHE A 99 3.48 -1.03 -8.81
C PHE A 99 3.64 -1.57 -7.40
N LEU A 100 2.57 -2.13 -6.80
CA LEU A 100 2.65 -2.74 -5.48
C LEU A 100 3.64 -3.92 -5.45
N ILE A 101 3.60 -4.81 -6.44
CA ILE A 101 4.52 -5.96 -6.52
C ILE A 101 5.95 -5.50 -6.78
N ILE A 102 6.13 -4.55 -7.70
CA ILE A 102 7.44 -3.94 -8.01
C ILE A 102 8.05 -3.33 -6.74
N CYS A 103 7.24 -2.65 -5.93
CA CYS A 103 7.71 -1.99 -4.72
C CYS A 103 8.00 -3.00 -3.60
N LEU A 104 7.15 -4.02 -3.42
CA LEU A 104 7.35 -5.07 -2.42
C LEU A 104 8.61 -5.90 -2.68
N ASN A 105 8.93 -6.16 -3.96
CA ASN A 105 10.12 -6.93 -4.35
C ASN A 105 11.42 -6.10 -4.42
N LYS A 106 11.35 -4.79 -4.10
CA LYS A 106 12.53 -3.92 -4.09
C LYS A 106 13.33 -4.14 -2.80
N ARG A 107 14.66 -4.26 -2.91
CA ARG A 107 15.52 -4.48 -1.75
C ARG A 107 15.66 -3.23 -0.90
N TRP A 108 15.02 -3.25 0.27
CA TRP A 108 15.14 -2.22 1.28
C TRP A 108 16.59 -2.04 1.78
N ASN A 109 17.01 -0.80 2.05
CA ASN A 109 18.34 -0.42 2.54
C ASN A 109 19.51 -0.77 1.59
N VAL A 110 19.19 -1.26 0.40
CA VAL A 110 20.15 -1.56 -0.68
C VAL A 110 19.83 -0.74 -1.91
N GLN A 111 18.56 -0.71 -2.33
CA GLN A 111 18.11 -0.01 -3.54
C GLN A 111 17.24 1.20 -3.23
N CYS A 112 16.58 1.22 -2.08
CA CYS A 112 15.73 2.32 -1.65
C CYS A 112 15.74 2.47 -0.12
N GLY A 113 15.44 3.68 0.33
CA GLY A 113 15.28 3.98 1.75
C GLY A 113 14.90 5.43 2.01
N LEU A 114 14.66 5.79 3.28
CA LEU A 114 14.49 7.19 3.67
C LEU A 114 15.85 7.88 3.77
N HIS A 115 15.89 9.13 3.38
CA HIS A 115 17.03 10.00 3.67
C HIS A 115 16.93 10.52 5.11
N PRO A 116 18.02 10.49 5.91
CA PRO A 116 17.95 10.84 7.35
C PRO A 116 17.69 12.32 7.62
N THR A 117 18.04 13.21 6.69
CA THR A 117 17.98 14.67 6.87
C THR A 117 16.97 15.38 5.98
N ARG A 118 16.34 14.67 5.03
CA ARG A 118 15.32 15.27 4.14
C ARG A 118 13.93 14.97 4.69
N ASP A 119 12.94 15.69 4.16
CA ASP A 119 11.54 15.32 4.38
C ASP A 119 11.32 13.84 4.03
N PRO A 120 10.44 13.14 4.75
CA PRO A 120 10.32 11.70 4.66
C PRO A 120 9.71 11.27 3.32
N VAL A 121 10.59 11.09 2.35
CA VAL A 121 10.32 10.54 1.02
C VAL A 121 11.37 9.49 0.75
N ALA A 122 10.94 8.33 0.26
CA ALA A 122 11.87 7.29 -0.14
C ALA A 122 12.69 7.72 -1.36
N VAL A 123 14.01 7.54 -1.27
CA VAL A 123 14.98 7.86 -2.32
C VAL A 123 15.71 6.59 -2.76
N PRO A 124 16.25 6.55 -3.99
CA PRO A 124 17.13 5.48 -4.41
C PRO A 124 18.44 5.53 -3.61
N PHE A 125 19.05 4.37 -3.40
CA PHE A 125 20.34 4.24 -2.73
C PHE A 125 21.46 4.10 -3.75
N GLU A 126 22.54 4.86 -3.56
CA GLU A 126 23.73 4.82 -4.42
C GLU A 126 24.65 3.66 -4.05
N ALA A 127 24.63 3.29 -2.76
CA ALA A 127 25.25 2.10 -2.21
C ALA A 127 24.41 1.59 -1.04
N LYS A 128 24.75 0.40 -0.53
CA LYS A 128 24.08 -0.16 0.66
C LYS A 128 24.15 0.83 1.83
N GLY A 129 23.01 1.23 2.38
CA GLY A 129 22.94 2.21 3.45
C GLY A 129 23.20 3.67 3.06
N VAL A 130 23.43 3.97 1.78
CA VAL A 130 23.77 5.32 1.31
C VAL A 130 22.63 5.86 0.44
N PRO A 131 21.70 6.63 1.03
CA PRO A 131 20.64 7.29 0.27
C PRO A 131 21.25 8.33 -0.68
N SER A 132 20.67 8.48 -1.87
CA SER A 132 21.08 9.56 -2.77
C SER A 132 20.68 10.92 -2.21
N GLU A 133 21.60 11.87 -2.24
CA GLU A 133 21.40 13.22 -1.71
C GLU A 133 20.32 13.99 -2.50
N GLN A 134 20.28 13.81 -3.82
CA GLN A 134 19.46 14.62 -4.73
C GLN A 134 18.43 13.83 -5.53
N SER A 135 18.58 12.50 -5.63
CA SER A 135 17.70 11.70 -6.48
C SER A 135 16.36 11.40 -5.81
N GLU A 136 15.32 11.31 -6.63
CA GLU A 136 13.98 10.85 -6.25
C GLU A 136 13.48 9.86 -7.30
N PHE A 137 12.48 9.05 -6.96
CA PHE A 137 11.82 8.20 -7.95
C PHE A 137 10.95 9.07 -8.88
N GLY A 138 11.14 8.94 -10.19
CA GLY A 138 10.45 9.77 -11.17
C GLY A 138 8.94 9.48 -11.32
N HIS A 139 8.46 8.34 -10.82
CA HIS A 139 7.05 7.98 -10.89
C HIS A 139 6.37 8.22 -9.52
N PRO A 140 5.39 9.13 -9.40
CA PRO A 140 4.82 9.54 -8.11
C PRO A 140 4.19 8.39 -7.34
N ASP A 141 3.45 7.49 -8.00
CA ASP A 141 2.85 6.33 -7.32
C ASP A 141 3.91 5.40 -6.70
N VAL A 142 5.05 5.24 -7.36
CA VAL A 142 6.16 4.42 -6.87
C VAL A 142 6.86 5.12 -5.70
N SER A 143 7.04 6.44 -5.77
CA SER A 143 7.57 7.25 -4.67
C SER A 143 6.69 7.15 -3.42
N ILE A 144 5.37 7.23 -3.59
CA ILE A 144 4.40 7.12 -2.49
C ILE A 144 4.47 5.71 -1.89
N LEU A 145 4.40 4.67 -2.72
CA LEU A 145 4.44 3.28 -2.24
C LEU A 145 5.75 2.95 -1.52
N PHE A 146 6.90 3.38 -2.04
CA PHE A 146 8.18 3.21 -1.35
C PHE A 146 8.25 3.98 -0.05
N THR A 147 7.66 5.17 0.01
CA THR A 147 7.60 5.96 1.25
C THR A 147 6.72 5.29 2.31
N CYS A 148 5.57 4.74 1.93
CA CYS A 148 4.74 3.95 2.85
C CYS A 148 5.49 2.69 3.33
N LEU A 149 6.07 1.91 2.40
CA LEU A 149 6.85 0.73 2.73
C LEU A 149 8.05 1.05 3.62
N ALA A 150 8.69 2.20 3.40
CA ALA A 150 9.76 2.66 4.25
C ALA A 150 9.34 2.73 5.72
N PHE A 151 8.22 3.38 6.01
CA PHE A 151 7.70 3.46 7.36
C PHE A 151 7.26 2.12 7.93
N TYR A 152 6.71 1.24 7.10
CA TYR A 152 6.43 -0.15 7.50
C TYR A 152 7.71 -0.94 7.82
N TYR A 153 8.85 -0.57 7.23
CA TYR A 153 10.15 -1.18 7.47
C TYR A 153 10.99 -0.49 8.54
N THR A 154 10.80 0.79 8.85
CA THR A 154 11.70 1.53 9.77
C THR A 154 11.04 2.07 11.03
N ASP A 155 9.80 1.68 11.30
CA ASP A 155 9.00 2.20 12.40
C ASP A 155 8.93 3.75 12.37
N LEU A 156 8.20 4.33 13.33
CA LEU A 156 8.15 5.77 13.52
C LEU A 156 9.08 6.17 14.66
N SER A 157 9.87 7.21 14.46
CA SER A 157 10.57 7.84 15.58
C SER A 157 9.57 8.49 16.54
N CYS A 158 9.96 8.65 17.81
CA CYS A 158 9.13 9.34 18.80
C CYS A 158 8.72 10.75 18.34
N HIS A 159 9.62 11.47 17.68
CA HIS A 159 9.32 12.79 17.12
C HIS A 159 8.26 12.73 16.02
N GLN A 160 8.42 11.83 15.04
CA GLN A 160 7.44 11.65 13.97
C GLN A 160 6.07 11.23 14.53
N PHE A 161 6.04 10.33 15.52
CA PHE A 161 4.82 9.92 16.18
C PHE A 161 4.12 11.09 16.89
N GLN A 162 4.87 11.93 17.62
CA GLN A 162 4.35 13.15 18.23
C GLN A 162 3.77 14.12 17.19
N GLN A 163 4.47 14.32 16.07
CA GLN A 163 3.97 15.14 14.96
C GLN A 163 2.68 14.57 14.37
N SER A 164 2.61 13.26 14.15
CA SER A 164 1.38 12.60 13.69
C SER A 164 0.22 12.87 14.64
N LEU A 165 0.41 12.71 15.95
CA LEU A 165 -0.62 13.01 16.95
C LEU A 165 -1.01 14.49 16.96
N GLN A 166 -0.06 15.42 16.80
CA GLN A 166 -0.36 16.85 16.68
C GLN A 166 -1.22 17.15 15.45
N HIS A 167 -0.93 16.52 14.32
CA HIS A 167 -1.76 16.65 13.13
C HIS A 167 -3.16 16.07 13.34
N ALA A 168 -3.28 14.94 14.04
CA ALA A 168 -4.58 14.37 14.37
C ALA A 168 -5.42 15.32 15.24
N LEU A 169 -4.79 15.96 16.22
CA LEU A 169 -5.44 16.93 17.11
C LEU A 169 -5.89 18.22 16.39
N GLN A 170 -5.34 18.51 15.21
CA GLN A 170 -5.66 19.70 14.41
C GLN A 170 -6.73 19.43 13.34
N SER A 171 -7.21 18.20 13.20
CA SER A 171 -8.23 17.89 12.21
C SER A 171 -9.61 18.40 12.61
N GLU A 172 -10.56 18.32 11.67
CA GLU A 172 -11.94 18.73 11.90
C GLU A 172 -12.63 17.89 12.99
N ASP A 173 -12.25 16.62 13.12
CA ASP A 173 -12.72 15.71 14.17
C ASP A 173 -11.56 14.83 14.70
N PRO A 174 -10.83 15.31 15.71
CA PRO A 174 -9.70 14.58 16.28
C PRO A 174 -10.07 13.23 16.91
N ALA A 175 -11.27 13.13 17.49
CA ALA A 175 -11.73 11.91 18.13
C ALA A 175 -12.00 10.83 17.07
N ALA A 176 -12.77 11.17 16.03
CA ALA A 176 -13.04 10.25 14.94
C ALA A 176 -11.75 9.82 14.21
N GLN A 177 -10.78 10.74 14.04
CA GLN A 177 -9.50 10.41 13.41
C GLN A 177 -8.67 9.44 14.26
N TYR A 178 -8.62 9.64 15.58
CA TYR A 178 -7.92 8.74 16.49
C TYR A 178 -8.61 7.37 16.60
N ASP A 179 -9.94 7.37 16.66
CA ASP A 179 -10.74 6.15 16.64
C ASP A 179 -10.49 5.36 15.35
N TRP A 180 -10.42 6.04 14.19
CA TRP A 180 -10.05 5.41 12.93
C TRP A 180 -8.64 4.81 12.92
N TRP A 181 -7.66 5.43 13.59
CA TRP A 181 -6.31 4.85 13.71
C TRP A 181 -6.26 3.58 14.54
N THR A 182 -7.16 3.45 15.51
CA THR A 182 -7.12 2.40 16.53
C THR A 182 -8.16 1.31 16.32
N SER A 183 -9.18 1.55 15.50
CA SER A 183 -10.35 0.68 15.29
C SER A 183 -10.03 -0.74 14.84
N ASP A 184 -8.82 -0.97 14.32
CA ASP A 184 -8.43 -2.19 13.65
C ASP A 184 -7.21 -2.91 14.27
N THR A 185 -6.76 -2.46 15.45
CA THR A 185 -5.70 -3.15 16.19
C THR A 185 -6.27 -4.24 17.10
N VAL A 186 -6.73 -5.35 16.52
CA VAL A 186 -6.88 -6.59 17.29
C VAL A 186 -5.47 -7.16 17.49
N PHE A 187 -4.83 -6.79 18.61
CA PHE A 187 -3.69 -7.53 19.13
C PHE A 187 -4.24 -8.85 19.69
N GLU A 188 -4.19 -9.93 18.92
CA GLU A 188 -4.28 -11.27 19.52
C GLU A 188 -2.95 -11.55 20.21
N GLU A 189 -2.95 -11.51 21.56
CA GLU A 189 -1.87 -12.02 22.44
C GLU A 189 -1.81 -13.55 22.44
#